data_AF-A0A5M9P3C8-F1
#
_entry.id   AF-A0A5M9P3C8-F1
#
_cell.length_a   1.000
_cell.length_b   1.000
_cell.length_c   1.000
_cell.angle_alpha   90.00
_cell.angle_beta   90.00
_cell.angle_gamma   90.00
#
_symmetry.space_group_name_H-M   'P 1'
#
loop_
_entity.id
_entity.type
_entity.pdbx_description
1 polymer ?
#
loop_
_entity_poly.entity_id
_entity_poly.type
_entity_poly.pdbx_seq_one_letter_code
_entity_poly.pdbx_strand_id
1 'polypeptide(L)'
;MILSVSRRTDIPAFYSGWFFNRIKEGFVLVKNPFNAKQISRINLNPKVIDCIVFWTKNPRKMLKKLDEIKEYNYYFQFTLNSYDKTLEKNVPAKRYLIDTFIKLSTKIGNDKIIWRYDPIILTDKFTREYHYKWFEYLAKRLSPYTKKCVISFLDLYKKTERNLSKINILPIKENDMLELAERFSKIAFKYDLTLETCSENIDLSQFNIAHGKCIDDKLISRIVGQKLSIDKDPNQREVCGCVKSVDIGAYNTCNHNCLYCYANFNRNVVEKNLLKHDKKSPLLFGKLDRDEKIVDRKMKSYRKGQISFL
;
A
#
# COMPACT_ATOMS: atom_id res chain seq x y z
N MET A 1 16.58 4.39 6.45
CA MET A 1 15.16 4.67 6.73
C MET A 1 14.28 4.03 5.67
N ILE A 2 13.07 3.61 6.03
CA ILE A 2 12.06 3.16 5.05
C ILE A 2 11.02 4.26 4.84
N LEU A 3 10.74 4.60 3.58
CA LEU A 3 9.73 5.60 3.21
C LEU A 3 8.46 4.89 2.71
N SER A 4 7.29 5.32 3.21
CA SER A 4 5.98 4.78 2.83
C SER A 4 5.20 5.78 1.98
N VAL A 5 4.83 5.39 0.74
CA VAL A 5 4.29 6.27 -0.31
C VAL A 5 3.03 5.66 -0.99
N SER A 6 1.89 5.53 -0.34
CA SER A 6 1.56 5.70 1.08
C SER A 6 0.38 4.80 1.43
N ARG A 7 0.30 4.37 2.68
CA ARG A 7 -0.84 3.60 3.20
C ARG A 7 -2.14 4.40 3.28
N ARG A 8 -2.05 5.74 3.30
CA ARG A 8 -3.19 6.65 3.53
C ARG A 8 -3.76 7.24 2.24
N THR A 9 -3.02 7.16 1.13
CA THR A 9 -3.47 7.68 -0.16
C THR A 9 -2.68 7.07 -1.32
N ASP A 10 -3.29 6.97 -2.50
CA ASP A 10 -2.65 6.41 -3.69
C ASP A 10 -1.83 7.48 -4.42
N ILE A 11 -0.65 7.76 -3.86
CA ILE A 11 0.31 8.72 -4.45
C ILE A 11 0.68 8.32 -5.88
N PRO A 12 0.99 7.05 -6.21
CA PRO A 12 1.29 6.66 -7.59
C PRO A 12 0.16 6.97 -8.59
N ALA A 13 -1.11 6.86 -8.18
CA ALA A 13 -2.25 7.11 -9.08
C ALA A 13 -2.58 8.60 -9.25
N PHE A 14 -2.51 9.39 -8.18
CA PHE A 14 -3.05 10.76 -8.16
C PHE A 14 -1.99 11.84 -8.00
N TYR A 15 -0.85 11.53 -7.38
CA TYR A 15 0.13 12.51 -6.92
C TYR A 15 1.56 12.20 -7.39
N SER A 16 1.72 11.41 -8.45
CA SER A 16 3.05 11.02 -8.95
C SER A 16 3.89 12.24 -9.35
N GLY A 17 3.30 13.21 -10.05
CA GLY A 17 4.01 14.44 -10.45
C GLY A 17 4.52 15.24 -9.25
N TRP A 18 3.71 15.34 -8.19
CA TRP A 18 4.12 15.96 -6.93
C TRP A 18 5.25 15.19 -6.25
N PHE A 19 5.13 13.86 -6.17
CA PHE A 19 6.15 13.00 -5.55
C PHE A 19 7.52 13.18 -6.22
N PHE A 20 7.59 13.17 -7.55
CA PHE A 20 8.86 13.40 -8.26
C PHE A 20 9.43 14.81 -8.07
N ASN A 21 8.58 15.83 -7.93
CA ASN A 21 9.06 17.18 -7.55
C ASN A 21 9.70 17.16 -6.16
N ARG A 22 9.10 16.45 -5.19
CA ARG A 22 9.67 16.30 -3.85
C ARG A 22 10.98 15.53 -3.85
N ILE A 23 11.09 14.47 -4.66
CA ILE A 23 12.35 13.74 -4.86
C ILE A 23 13.45 14.67 -5.36
N LYS A 24 13.16 15.52 -6.35
CA LYS A 24 14.13 16.50 -6.90
C LYS A 24 14.53 17.56 -5.89
N GLU A 25 13.59 18.06 -5.10
CA GLU A 25 13.86 19.03 -4.04
C GLU A 25 14.55 18.42 -2.82
N GLY A 26 14.53 17.10 -2.68
CA GLY A 26 15.21 16.38 -1.59
C GLY A 26 14.47 16.38 -0.26
N PHE A 27 13.25 16.90 -0.18
CA PHE A 27 12.43 16.85 1.04
C PHE A 27 10.93 16.89 0.76
N VAL A 28 10.13 16.55 1.77
CA VAL A 28 8.67 16.74 1.79
C VAL A 28 8.21 17.17 3.18
N LEU A 29 7.15 17.98 3.25
CA LEU A 29 6.49 18.34 4.51
C LEU A 29 5.24 17.49 4.70
N VAL A 30 5.08 16.96 5.92
CA VAL A 30 3.95 16.10 6.28
C VAL A 30 3.28 16.66 7.53
N LYS A 31 1.99 17.01 7.43
CA LYS A 31 1.19 17.43 8.59
C LYS A 31 0.92 16.22 9.50
N ASN A 32 1.07 16.40 10.81
CA ASN A 32 0.66 15.39 11.77
C ASN A 32 -0.87 15.21 11.69
N PRO A 33 -1.39 13.98 11.48
CA PRO A 33 -2.81 13.74 11.29
C PRO A 33 -3.67 14.10 12.53
N PHE A 34 -3.07 14.17 13.72
CA PHE A 34 -3.75 14.52 14.97
C PHE A 34 -3.51 15.96 15.42
N ASN A 35 -2.50 16.63 14.86
CA ASN A 35 -2.21 18.04 15.14
C ASN A 35 -1.66 18.73 13.89
N ALA A 36 -2.53 19.40 13.13
CA ALA A 36 -2.17 20.03 11.87
C ALA A 36 -1.11 21.14 12.01
N LYS A 37 -0.94 21.74 13.20
CA LYS A 37 0.10 22.75 13.48
C LYS A 37 1.51 22.15 13.60
N GLN A 38 1.62 20.83 13.74
CA GLN A 38 2.91 20.14 13.76
C GLN A 38 3.21 19.57 12.38
N ILE A 39 4.33 20.01 11.81
CA ILE A 39 4.77 19.60 10.47
C ILE A 39 6.13 18.94 10.59
N SER A 40 6.24 17.73 10.04
CA SER A 40 7.52 17.04 9.92
C SER A 40 8.13 17.33 8.56
N ARG A 41 9.37 17.84 8.53
CA ARG A 41 10.20 17.84 7.32
C ARG A 41 10.90 16.49 7.21
N ILE A 42 10.65 15.80 6.10
CA ILE A 42 11.17 14.47 5.81
C ILE A 42 12.25 14.61 4.74
N ASN A 43 13.47 14.17 5.07
CA ASN A 43 14.59 14.13 4.13
C ASN A 43 14.38 13.00 3.11
N LEU A 44 14.46 13.32 1.82
CA LEU A 44 14.28 12.37 0.72
C LEU A 44 15.58 11.95 0.04
N ASN A 45 16.75 12.29 0.60
CA ASN A 45 18.04 11.90 0.04
C ASN A 45 18.19 10.36 -0.03
N PRO A 46 18.64 9.79 -1.17
CA PRO A 46 18.78 8.34 -1.35
C PRO A 46 19.83 7.72 -0.40
N LYS A 47 20.78 8.50 0.13
CA LYS A 47 21.74 8.02 1.14
C LYS A 47 21.08 7.72 2.49
N VAL A 48 19.91 8.30 2.77
CA VAL A 48 19.17 8.11 4.04
C VAL A 48 17.99 7.15 3.85
N ILE A 49 17.40 7.11 2.66
CA ILE A 49 16.30 6.20 2.30
C ILE A 49 16.87 4.86 1.82
N ASP A 50 16.71 3.81 2.63
CA ASP A 50 17.15 2.48 2.26
C ASP A 50 16.22 1.85 1.23
N CYS A 51 14.91 2.09 1.35
CA CYS A 51 13.90 1.59 0.44
C CYS A 51 12.61 2.43 0.52
N ILE A 52 11.93 2.58 -0.62
CA ILE A 52 10.60 3.20 -0.75
C ILE A 52 9.56 2.11 -0.99
N VAL A 53 8.48 2.13 -0.22
CA VAL A 53 7.35 1.22 -0.39
C VAL A 53 6.17 1.99 -0.94
N PHE A 54 5.70 1.61 -2.13
CA PHE A 54 4.55 2.24 -2.78
C PHE A 54 3.28 1.44 -2.54
N TRP A 55 2.15 2.10 -2.28
CA TRP A 55 0.82 1.47 -2.32
C TRP A 55 0.00 2.08 -3.41
N THR A 56 -0.64 1.24 -4.23
CA THR A 56 -1.42 1.73 -5.34
C THR A 56 -2.45 0.72 -5.82
N LYS A 57 -3.53 1.21 -6.41
CA LYS A 57 -4.40 0.44 -7.32
C LYS A 57 -4.12 0.74 -8.79
N ASN A 58 -3.41 1.84 -9.10
CA ASN A 58 -3.19 2.28 -10.47
C ASN A 58 -1.94 3.18 -10.63
N PRO A 59 -0.73 2.62 -10.74
CA PRO A 59 0.51 3.39 -10.92
C PRO A 59 0.75 3.86 -12.35
N ARG A 60 -0.24 3.77 -13.26
CA ARG A 60 -0.05 4.02 -14.70
C ARG A 60 0.63 5.37 -15.00
N LYS A 61 0.28 6.43 -14.27
CA LYS A 61 0.87 7.77 -14.46
C LYS A 61 2.33 7.86 -14.00
N MET A 62 2.75 6.95 -13.11
CA MET A 62 4.09 6.90 -12.55
C MET A 62 5.06 6.12 -13.43
N LEU A 63 4.58 5.14 -14.21
CA LEU A 63 5.43 4.21 -14.99
C LEU A 63 6.50 4.88 -15.86
N LYS A 64 6.13 5.96 -16.56
CA LYS A 64 7.04 6.69 -17.46
C LYS A 64 8.15 7.46 -16.74
N LYS A 65 8.07 7.59 -15.43
CA LYS A 65 8.96 8.41 -14.60
C LYS A 65 9.75 7.60 -13.59
N LEU A 66 9.64 6.27 -13.59
CA LEU A 66 10.38 5.41 -12.66
C LEU A 66 11.90 5.57 -12.77
N ASP A 67 12.40 5.99 -13.93
CA ASP A 67 13.82 6.24 -14.14
C ASP A 67 14.31 7.47 -13.34
N GLU A 68 13.40 8.39 -12.94
CA GLU A 68 13.69 9.53 -12.05
C GLU A 68 14.01 9.08 -10.61
N ILE A 69 13.73 7.83 -10.24
CA ILE A 69 14.05 7.23 -8.93
C ILE A 69 14.97 6.02 -9.05
N LYS A 70 15.76 5.91 -10.13
CA LYS A 70 16.68 4.77 -10.35
C LYS A 70 17.73 4.58 -9.25
N GLU A 71 18.06 5.65 -8.51
CA GLU A 71 19.01 5.62 -7.39
C GLU A 71 18.40 5.08 -6.09
N TYR A 72 17.08 4.92 -6.04
CA TYR A 72 16.37 4.42 -4.88
C TYR A 72 16.03 2.94 -5.06
N ASN A 73 16.12 2.20 -3.97
CA ASN A 73 15.48 0.90 -3.88
C ASN A 73 13.99 1.08 -3.58
N TYR A 74 13.15 0.27 -4.21
CA TYR A 74 11.72 0.32 -3.98
C TYR A 74 11.00 -0.96 -4.36
N TYR A 75 9.79 -1.12 -3.83
CA TYR A 75 8.82 -2.11 -4.32
C TYR A 75 7.40 -1.59 -4.19
N PHE A 76 6.47 -2.28 -4.86
CA PHE A 76 5.07 -1.90 -4.94
C PHE A 76 4.18 -2.93 -4.24
N GLN A 77 3.33 -2.42 -3.36
CA GLN A 77 2.12 -3.05 -2.89
C GLN A 77 0.98 -2.69 -3.85
N PHE A 78 0.68 -3.58 -4.81
CA PHE A 78 -0.33 -3.34 -5.84
C PHE A 78 -1.64 -4.03 -5.45
N THR A 79 -2.63 -3.23 -5.08
CA THR A 79 -3.95 -3.75 -4.71
C THR A 79 -4.82 -3.95 -5.96
N LEU A 80 -5.16 -5.20 -6.25
CA LEU A 80 -6.02 -5.57 -7.37
C LEU A 80 -7.05 -6.61 -6.91
N ASN A 81 -8.23 -6.12 -6.53
CA ASN A 81 -9.41 -6.93 -6.21
C ASN A 81 -10.30 -7.14 -7.43
N SER A 82 -11.33 -7.96 -7.27
CA SER A 82 -12.37 -8.26 -8.26
C SER A 82 -13.57 -7.30 -8.25
N TYR A 83 -13.68 -6.43 -7.26
CA TYR A 83 -14.84 -5.55 -7.07
C TYR A 83 -15.15 -4.63 -8.25
N ASP A 84 -16.44 -4.33 -8.43
CA ASP A 84 -16.91 -3.38 -9.42
C ASP A 84 -17.18 -1.98 -8.80
N LYS A 85 -17.87 -1.12 -9.56
CA LYS A 85 -18.22 0.24 -9.14
C LYS A 85 -19.21 0.31 -7.97
N THR A 86 -19.76 -0.80 -7.49
CA THR A 86 -20.55 -0.80 -6.25
C THR A 86 -19.66 -0.45 -5.06
N LEU A 87 -18.45 -1.03 -4.97
CA LEU A 87 -17.48 -0.80 -3.91
C LEU A 87 -16.32 0.14 -4.33
N GLU A 88 -15.90 0.10 -5.59
CA GLU A 88 -14.74 0.84 -6.09
C GLU A 88 -15.14 1.85 -7.17
N LYS A 89 -15.66 3.01 -6.75
CA LYS A 89 -16.35 3.97 -7.62
C LYS A 89 -15.50 4.49 -8.78
N ASN A 90 -14.26 4.88 -8.49
CA ASN A 90 -13.37 5.55 -9.46
C ASN A 90 -12.14 4.71 -9.83
N VAL A 91 -12.10 3.44 -9.42
CA VAL A 91 -11.02 2.53 -9.81
C VAL A 91 -11.24 2.10 -11.27
N PRO A 92 -10.21 2.14 -12.14
CA PRO A 92 -10.36 1.71 -13.53
C PRO A 92 -10.81 0.26 -13.67
N ALA A 93 -11.36 -0.08 -14.84
CA ALA A 93 -11.74 -1.45 -15.16
C ALA A 93 -10.55 -2.40 -15.01
N LYS A 94 -10.82 -3.62 -14.49
CA LYS A 94 -9.79 -4.58 -14.08
C LYS A 94 -8.82 -4.97 -15.19
N ARG A 95 -9.31 -5.08 -16.43
CA ARG A 95 -8.46 -5.32 -17.60
C ARG A 95 -7.30 -4.31 -17.69
N TYR A 96 -7.57 -3.02 -17.52
CA TYR A 96 -6.53 -1.99 -17.55
C TYR A 96 -5.57 -2.08 -16.35
N LEU A 97 -6.06 -2.51 -15.19
CA LEU A 97 -5.21 -2.68 -14.01
C LEU A 97 -4.31 -3.90 -14.14
N ILE A 98 -4.79 -5.00 -14.71
CA ILE A 98 -3.98 -6.18 -15.05
C ILE A 98 -2.87 -5.76 -16.03
N ASP A 99 -3.21 -5.05 -17.11
CA ASP A 99 -2.21 -4.56 -18.07
C ASP A 99 -1.17 -3.64 -17.40
N THR A 100 -1.62 -2.80 -16.45
CA THR A 100 -0.73 -1.89 -15.71
C THR A 100 0.16 -2.65 -14.74
N PHE A 101 -0.36 -3.68 -14.07
CA PHE A 101 0.40 -4.56 -13.18
C PHE A 101 1.51 -5.27 -13.96
N ILE A 102 1.15 -5.89 -15.10
CA ILE A 102 2.09 -6.59 -15.98
C ILE A 102 3.19 -5.63 -16.44
N LYS A 103 2.83 -4.45 -16.97
CA LYS A 103 3.79 -3.45 -17.42
C LYS A 103 4.73 -2.96 -16.32
N LEU A 104 4.20 -2.77 -15.11
CA LEU A 104 5.03 -2.39 -13.96
C LEU A 104 6.02 -3.51 -13.64
N SER A 105 5.52 -4.74 -13.45
CA SER A 105 6.34 -5.91 -13.14
C SER A 105 7.45 -6.15 -14.16
N THR A 106 7.13 -6.11 -15.45
CA THR A 106 8.11 -6.24 -16.53
C THR A 106 9.21 -5.18 -16.45
N LYS A 107 8.91 -3.96 -15.99
CA LYS A 107 9.89 -2.87 -15.87
C LYS A 107 10.75 -2.96 -14.61
N ILE A 108 10.21 -3.47 -13.49
CA ILE A 108 10.88 -3.41 -12.18
C ILE A 108 11.32 -4.77 -11.61
N GLY A 109 10.86 -5.87 -12.20
CA GLY A 109 11.03 -7.22 -11.68
C GLY A 109 9.82 -7.71 -10.88
N ASN A 110 9.50 -9.00 -11.00
CA ASN A 110 8.37 -9.62 -10.30
C ASN A 110 8.61 -9.82 -8.79
N ASP A 111 9.85 -9.66 -8.34
CA ASP A 111 10.28 -9.64 -6.93
C ASP A 111 9.95 -8.30 -6.25
N LYS A 112 9.77 -7.22 -7.02
CA LYS A 112 9.49 -5.86 -6.52
C LYS A 112 8.02 -5.45 -6.64
N ILE A 113 7.13 -6.39 -6.93
CA ILE A 113 5.68 -6.15 -6.96
C ILE A 113 4.96 -7.25 -6.19
N ILE A 114 4.20 -6.83 -5.18
CA ILE A 114 3.40 -7.70 -4.33
C ILE A 114 1.94 -7.46 -4.69
N TRP A 115 1.26 -8.52 -5.12
CA TRP A 115 -0.18 -8.45 -5.35
C TRP A 115 -0.91 -8.43 -4.01
N ARG A 116 -1.86 -7.51 -3.85
CA ARG A 116 -2.77 -7.51 -2.71
C ARG A 116 -4.20 -7.76 -3.19
N TYR A 117 -4.77 -8.87 -2.79
CA TYR A 117 -6.20 -9.16 -2.91
C TYR A 117 -6.85 -8.85 -1.56
N ASP A 118 -6.82 -7.57 -1.21
CA ASP A 118 -7.10 -7.05 0.12
C ASP A 118 -7.93 -5.76 0.02
N PRO A 119 -8.98 -5.57 0.85
CA PRO A 119 -9.57 -6.58 1.72
C PRO A 119 -10.50 -7.53 0.95
N ILE A 120 -10.82 -8.69 1.54
CA ILE A 120 -11.90 -9.58 1.15
C ILE A 120 -13.19 -9.11 1.84
N ILE A 121 -14.29 -9.02 1.10
CA ILE A 121 -15.58 -8.47 1.56
C ILE A 121 -16.68 -9.40 1.10
N LEU A 122 -17.44 -9.95 2.05
CA LEU A 122 -18.62 -10.75 1.72
C LEU A 122 -19.88 -9.88 1.66
N THR A 123 -20.67 -10.09 0.62
CA THR A 123 -22.00 -9.49 0.42
C THR A 123 -22.91 -10.51 -0.27
N ASP A 124 -24.18 -10.15 -0.47
CA ASP A 124 -25.10 -10.88 -1.36
C ASP A 124 -24.56 -11.06 -2.79
N LYS A 125 -23.74 -10.12 -3.27
CA LYS A 125 -23.13 -10.15 -4.60
C LYS A 125 -21.73 -10.80 -4.62
N PHE A 126 -20.92 -10.50 -3.61
CA PHE A 126 -19.53 -10.91 -3.49
C PHE A 126 -19.44 -12.10 -2.54
N THR A 127 -19.90 -13.26 -2.99
CA THR A 127 -19.91 -14.50 -2.20
C THR A 127 -18.52 -15.16 -2.18
N ARG A 128 -18.36 -16.22 -1.38
CA ARG A 128 -17.12 -17.03 -1.37
C ARG A 128 -16.81 -17.60 -2.75
N GLU A 129 -17.82 -18.10 -3.47
CA GLU A 129 -17.71 -18.64 -4.83
C GLU A 129 -17.30 -17.58 -5.84
N TYR A 130 -17.84 -16.36 -5.70
CA TYR A 130 -17.38 -15.22 -6.48
C TYR A 130 -15.89 -14.97 -6.24
N HIS A 131 -15.47 -14.96 -4.98
CA HIS A 131 -14.08 -14.78 -4.58
C HIS A 131 -13.18 -15.90 -5.12
N TYR A 132 -13.59 -17.17 -5.06
CA TYR A 132 -12.83 -18.30 -5.61
C TYR A 132 -12.58 -18.14 -7.11
N LYS A 133 -13.64 -17.87 -7.87
CA LYS A 133 -13.58 -17.68 -9.33
C LYS A 133 -12.64 -16.55 -9.70
N TRP A 134 -12.80 -15.39 -9.08
CA TRP A 134 -12.04 -14.21 -9.47
C TRP A 134 -10.61 -14.19 -8.93
N PHE A 135 -10.37 -14.79 -7.76
CA PHE A 135 -9.02 -14.98 -7.26
C PHE A 135 -8.23 -15.90 -8.19
N GLU A 136 -8.79 -17.04 -8.62
CA GLU A 136 -8.15 -17.92 -9.61
C GLU A 136 -7.91 -17.23 -10.95
N TYR A 137 -8.90 -16.48 -11.45
CA TYR A 137 -8.75 -15.70 -12.68
C TYR A 137 -7.57 -14.72 -12.60
N LEU A 138 -7.44 -13.98 -11.49
CA LEU A 138 -6.34 -13.04 -11.28
C LEU A 138 -5.01 -13.76 -11.05
N ALA A 139 -4.98 -14.79 -10.21
CA ALA A 139 -3.78 -15.57 -9.92
C ALA A 139 -3.14 -16.12 -11.20
N LYS A 140 -3.94 -16.72 -12.08
CA LYS A 140 -3.50 -17.22 -13.39
C LYS A 140 -2.84 -16.14 -14.27
N ARG A 141 -3.30 -14.90 -14.18
CA ARG A 141 -2.81 -13.78 -15.00
C ARG A 141 -1.59 -13.09 -14.38
N LEU A 142 -1.53 -13.06 -13.05
CA LEU A 142 -0.55 -12.24 -12.32
C LEU A 142 0.66 -13.05 -11.86
N SER A 143 0.56 -14.38 -11.68
CA SER A 143 1.66 -15.18 -11.13
C SER A 143 2.97 -15.18 -11.93
N PRO A 144 3.00 -15.01 -13.27
CA PRO A 144 4.28 -14.81 -13.95
C PRO A 144 4.97 -13.50 -13.55
N TYR A 145 4.20 -12.54 -13.03
CA TYR A 145 4.56 -11.16 -12.77
C TYR A 145 4.61 -10.81 -11.29
N THR A 146 4.40 -11.76 -10.38
CA THR A 146 4.61 -11.58 -8.94
C THR A 146 4.88 -12.92 -8.28
N LYS A 147 5.61 -12.92 -7.17
CA LYS A 147 5.85 -14.13 -6.36
C LYS A 147 4.93 -14.25 -5.15
N LYS A 148 4.23 -13.17 -4.78
CA LYS A 148 3.53 -13.07 -3.50
C LYS A 148 2.17 -12.41 -3.66
N CYS A 149 1.16 -13.02 -3.06
CA CYS A 149 -0.15 -12.43 -2.83
C CYS A 149 -0.37 -12.20 -1.34
N VAL A 150 -0.88 -11.02 -0.98
CA VAL A 150 -1.32 -10.69 0.37
C VAL A 150 -2.84 -10.59 0.40
N ILE A 151 -3.46 -11.21 1.39
CA ILE A 151 -4.89 -11.12 1.66
C ILE A 151 -5.16 -10.54 3.06
N SER A 152 -6.36 -10.03 3.25
CA SER A 152 -6.92 -9.66 4.55
C SER A 152 -8.44 -9.70 4.45
N PHE A 153 -9.11 -9.66 5.58
CA PHE A 153 -10.56 -9.58 5.67
C PHE A 153 -10.97 -8.15 6.06
N LEU A 154 -12.18 -7.74 5.71
CA LEU A 154 -12.64 -6.38 5.97
C LEU A 154 -12.73 -6.09 7.48
N ASP A 155 -11.91 -5.13 7.94
CA ASP A 155 -12.10 -4.47 9.23
C ASP A 155 -13.22 -3.43 9.16
N LEU A 156 -14.28 -3.61 9.96
CA LEU A 156 -15.37 -2.65 10.08
C LEU A 156 -15.04 -1.57 11.13
N TYR A 157 -14.51 -0.44 10.66
CA TYR A 157 -14.42 0.78 11.45
C TYR A 157 -15.71 1.60 11.33
N LYS A 158 -16.12 2.34 12.37
CA LYS A 158 -17.30 3.24 12.37
C LYS A 158 -17.46 4.08 11.09
N LYS A 159 -16.35 4.58 10.57
CA LYS A 159 -16.30 5.40 9.36
C LYS A 159 -16.54 4.60 8.07
N THR A 160 -16.03 3.38 8.03
CA THR A 160 -16.22 2.43 6.92
C THR A 160 -17.66 1.92 6.90
N GLU A 161 -18.23 1.58 8.05
CA GLU A 161 -19.63 1.16 8.21
C GLU A 161 -20.60 2.19 7.61
N ARG A 162 -20.40 3.48 7.90
CA ARG A 162 -21.23 4.55 7.33
C ARG A 162 -21.22 4.55 5.80
N ASN A 163 -20.05 4.37 5.18
CA ASN A 163 -19.90 4.38 3.72
C ASN A 163 -20.48 3.12 3.07
N LEU A 164 -20.51 2.02 3.82
CA LEU A 164 -21.07 0.73 3.40
C LEU A 164 -22.53 0.55 3.80
N SER A 165 -23.18 1.52 4.45
CA SER A 165 -24.57 1.42 4.94
C SER A 165 -25.62 1.03 3.89
N LYS A 166 -25.34 1.27 2.60
CA LYS A 166 -26.22 0.88 1.48
C LYS A 166 -25.84 -0.46 0.83
N ILE A 167 -24.84 -1.14 1.38
CA ILE A 167 -24.33 -2.43 0.92
C ILE A 167 -24.64 -3.45 2.01
N ASN A 168 -25.25 -4.58 1.63
CA ASN A 168 -25.50 -5.67 2.56
C ASN A 168 -24.19 -6.42 2.84
N ILE A 169 -23.40 -5.92 3.79
CA ILE A 169 -22.16 -6.56 4.23
C ILE A 169 -22.50 -7.77 5.10
N LEU A 170 -22.02 -8.93 4.69
CA LEU A 170 -22.12 -10.16 5.46
C LEU A 170 -20.92 -10.26 6.42
N PRO A 171 -21.13 -10.49 7.73
CA PRO A 171 -20.04 -10.73 8.66
C PRO A 171 -19.20 -11.92 8.21
N ILE A 172 -17.87 -11.76 8.22
CA ILE A 172 -16.94 -12.86 7.94
C ILE A 172 -16.60 -13.53 9.27
N LYS A 173 -17.12 -14.74 9.48
CA LYS A 173 -16.80 -15.55 10.67
C LYS A 173 -15.51 -16.33 10.45
N GLU A 174 -14.98 -16.90 11.53
CA GLU A 174 -13.75 -17.71 11.47
C GLU A 174 -13.85 -18.84 10.45
N ASN A 175 -14.97 -19.58 10.41
CA ASN A 175 -15.18 -20.63 9.40
C ASN A 175 -15.15 -20.09 7.97
N ASP A 176 -15.70 -18.89 7.72
CA ASP A 176 -15.61 -18.25 6.40
C ASP A 176 -14.16 -17.94 6.03
N MET A 177 -13.37 -17.46 7.00
CA MET A 177 -11.94 -17.19 6.81
C MET A 177 -11.17 -18.47 6.50
N LEU A 178 -11.44 -19.56 7.22
CA LEU A 178 -10.80 -20.86 7.01
C LEU A 178 -11.13 -21.44 5.63
N GLU A 179 -12.40 -21.43 5.22
CA GLU A 179 -12.83 -21.91 3.90
C GLU A 179 -12.20 -21.06 2.76
N LEU A 180 -12.22 -19.73 2.91
CA LEU A 180 -11.59 -18.82 1.96
C LEU A 180 -10.08 -19.06 1.86
N ALA A 181 -9.42 -19.19 3.00
CA ALA A 181 -7.99 -19.43 3.12
C ALA A 181 -7.57 -20.75 2.48
N GLU A 182 -8.27 -21.84 2.79
CA GLU A 182 -8.00 -23.16 2.21
C GLU A 182 -8.09 -23.11 0.68
N ARG A 183 -9.18 -22.54 0.15
CA ARG A 183 -9.39 -22.47 -1.30
C ARG A 183 -8.38 -21.56 -1.98
N PHE A 184 -8.07 -20.42 -1.38
CA PHE A 184 -7.05 -19.50 -1.91
C PHE A 184 -5.66 -20.10 -1.86
N SER A 185 -5.31 -20.85 -0.81
CA SER A 185 -4.04 -21.57 -0.73
C SER A 185 -3.88 -22.59 -1.85
N LYS A 186 -4.91 -23.41 -2.11
CA LYS A 186 -4.91 -24.38 -3.23
C LYS A 186 -4.70 -23.68 -4.58
N ILE A 187 -5.36 -22.54 -4.80
CA ILE A 187 -5.19 -21.74 -6.02
C ILE A 187 -3.78 -21.14 -6.08
N ALA A 188 -3.29 -20.56 -4.99
CA ALA A 188 -1.97 -19.93 -4.94
C ALA A 188 -0.86 -20.96 -5.22
N PHE A 189 -0.96 -22.16 -4.62
CA PHE A 189 -0.05 -23.28 -4.87
C PHE A 189 -0.05 -23.69 -6.35
N LYS A 190 -1.22 -23.84 -6.98
CA LYS A 190 -1.36 -24.15 -8.42
C LYS A 190 -0.64 -23.15 -9.34
N TYR A 191 -0.45 -21.91 -8.90
CA TYR A 191 0.15 -20.83 -9.67
C TYR A 191 1.50 -20.36 -9.11
N ASP A 192 2.15 -21.14 -8.24
CA ASP A 192 3.45 -20.82 -7.63
C ASP A 192 3.49 -19.46 -6.91
N LEU A 193 2.40 -19.10 -6.26
CA LEU A 193 2.28 -17.88 -5.45
C LEU A 193 2.43 -18.21 -3.97
N THR A 194 3.28 -17.45 -3.27
CA THR A 194 3.25 -17.41 -1.81
C THR A 194 2.07 -16.58 -1.34
N LEU A 195 1.26 -17.12 -0.44
CA LEU A 195 0.12 -16.43 0.15
C LEU A 195 0.44 -16.01 1.61
N GLU A 196 0.17 -14.76 1.94
CA GLU A 196 0.35 -14.22 3.30
C GLU A 196 -0.88 -13.41 3.75
N THR A 197 -1.13 -13.35 5.05
CA THR A 197 -2.11 -12.43 5.63
C THR A 197 -1.48 -11.10 6.04
N CYS A 198 -2.26 -10.02 6.04
CA CYS A 198 -1.82 -8.73 6.57
C CYS A 198 -2.59 -8.35 7.84
N SER A 199 -1.91 -8.42 8.99
CA SER A 199 -2.46 -7.99 10.30
C SER A 199 -3.74 -8.71 10.73
N GLU A 200 -3.85 -9.99 10.39
CA GLU A 200 -4.94 -10.86 10.83
C GLU A 200 -4.55 -11.59 12.13
N ASN A 201 -5.51 -11.82 13.03
CA ASN A 201 -5.29 -12.59 14.26
C ASN A 201 -5.40 -14.10 14.03
N ILE A 202 -6.17 -14.53 13.02
CA ILE A 202 -6.42 -15.94 12.74
C ILE A 202 -5.14 -16.64 12.27
N ASP A 203 -4.84 -17.80 12.85
CA ASP A 203 -3.76 -18.66 12.39
C ASP A 203 -4.22 -19.51 11.20
N LEU A 204 -3.56 -19.32 10.05
CA LEU A 204 -3.81 -20.04 8.81
C LEU A 204 -2.61 -20.89 8.37
N SER A 205 -1.68 -21.17 9.31
CA SER A 205 -0.48 -21.97 9.07
C SER A 205 -0.78 -23.36 8.53
N GLN A 206 -1.90 -23.97 8.95
CA GLN A 206 -2.40 -25.25 8.41
C GLN A 206 -2.61 -25.25 6.88
N PHE A 207 -2.80 -24.07 6.27
CA PHE A 207 -2.93 -23.89 4.83
C PHE A 207 -1.66 -23.31 4.19
N ASN A 208 -0.51 -23.33 4.88
CA ASN A 208 0.74 -22.70 4.43
C ASN A 208 0.61 -21.17 4.20
N ILE A 209 -0.29 -20.50 4.93
CA ILE A 209 -0.45 -19.05 4.87
C ILE A 209 0.18 -18.43 6.11
N ALA A 210 1.30 -17.74 5.92
CA ALA A 210 2.00 -17.06 7.02
C ALA A 210 1.46 -15.64 7.25
N HIS A 211 1.71 -15.10 8.45
CA HIS A 211 1.54 -13.67 8.69
C HIS A 211 2.64 -12.88 7.99
N GLY A 212 2.23 -12.06 7.03
CA GLY A 212 3.11 -11.24 6.21
C GLY A 212 3.39 -9.85 6.80
N LYS A 213 4.33 -9.17 6.17
CA LYS A 213 4.64 -7.76 6.44
C LYS A 213 4.43 -6.95 5.16
N CYS A 214 3.57 -5.94 5.21
CA CYS A 214 3.47 -4.99 4.09
C CYS A 214 4.77 -4.17 3.92
N ILE A 215 5.45 -3.86 5.02
CA ILE A 215 6.82 -3.34 5.07
C ILE A 215 7.72 -4.42 5.64
N ASP A 216 8.32 -5.20 4.74
CA ASP A 216 9.00 -6.46 5.03
C ASP A 216 10.52 -6.26 5.01
N ASP A 217 11.16 -6.38 6.18
CA ASP A 217 12.61 -6.29 6.36
C ASP A 217 13.39 -7.33 5.56
N LYS A 218 12.85 -8.55 5.38
CA LYS A 218 13.49 -9.60 4.59
C LYS A 218 13.43 -9.25 3.10
N LEU A 219 12.27 -8.80 2.61
CA LEU A 219 12.14 -8.34 1.24
C LEU A 219 13.04 -7.12 0.97
N ILE A 220 13.00 -6.13 1.85
CA ILE A 220 13.83 -4.93 1.73
C ILE A 220 15.31 -5.31 1.75
N SER A 221 15.76 -6.20 2.64
CA SER A 221 17.15 -6.64 2.69
C SER A 221 17.59 -7.30 1.38
N ARG A 222 16.72 -8.11 0.76
CA ARG A 222 16.98 -8.70 -0.57
C ARG A 222 17.10 -7.64 -1.66
N ILE A 223 16.16 -6.69 -1.72
CA ILE A 223 16.18 -5.61 -2.72
C ILE A 223 17.42 -4.72 -2.56
N VAL A 224 17.80 -4.43 -1.32
CA VAL A 224 18.96 -3.59 -0.99
C VAL A 224 20.29 -4.34 -1.18
N GLY A 225 20.27 -5.68 -1.15
CA GLY A 225 21.48 -6.51 -1.20
C GLY A 225 22.26 -6.56 0.12
N GLN A 226 21.64 -6.15 1.23
CA GLN A 226 22.27 -6.12 2.55
C GLN A 226 21.25 -6.42 3.64
N LYS A 227 21.65 -7.19 4.67
CA LYS A 227 20.83 -7.42 5.86
C LYS A 227 20.60 -6.11 6.62
N LEU A 228 19.35 -5.71 6.75
CA LEU A 228 18.94 -4.58 7.57
C LEU A 228 18.36 -5.08 8.90
N SER A 229 18.69 -4.40 9.99
CA SER A 229 18.05 -4.61 11.29
C SER A 229 17.11 -3.43 11.58
N ILE A 230 15.81 -3.69 11.52
CA ILE A 230 14.78 -2.66 11.67
C ILE A 230 13.71 -3.20 12.62
N ASP A 231 13.45 -2.48 13.70
CA ASP A 231 12.42 -2.89 14.65
C ASP A 231 11.02 -2.84 14.04
N LYS A 232 10.10 -3.63 14.60
CA LYS A 232 8.66 -3.48 14.41
C LYS A 232 8.24 -2.02 14.67
N ASP A 233 7.34 -1.51 13.84
CA ASP A 233 6.75 -0.20 14.04
C ASP A 233 5.78 -0.22 15.23
N PRO A 234 6.07 0.52 16.32
CA PRO A 234 5.22 0.53 17.52
C PRO A 234 3.86 1.18 17.28
N ASN A 235 3.69 1.93 16.18
CA ASN A 235 2.42 2.58 15.84
C ASN A 235 1.49 1.68 15.02
N GLN A 236 1.89 0.43 14.73
CA GLN A 236 1.05 -0.55 14.05
C GLN A 236 0.34 -1.44 15.06
N ARG A 237 -0.74 -2.10 14.60
CA ARG A 237 -1.45 -3.14 15.35
C ARG A 237 -0.48 -4.15 15.96
N GLU A 238 -0.86 -4.73 17.08
CA GLU A 238 -0.03 -5.71 17.80
C GLU A 238 0.41 -6.85 16.89
N VAL A 239 -0.54 -7.47 16.18
CA VAL A 239 -0.30 -8.55 15.20
C VAL A 239 0.38 -8.10 13.90
N CYS A 240 0.52 -6.80 13.65
CA CYS A 240 1.18 -6.31 12.44
C CYS A 240 2.70 -6.32 12.61
N GLY A 241 3.39 -7.22 11.89
CA GLY A 241 4.85 -7.35 11.93
C GLY A 241 5.63 -6.31 11.13
N CYS A 242 4.98 -5.32 10.50
CA CYS A 242 5.66 -4.33 9.65
C CYS A 242 6.75 -3.56 10.42
N VAL A 243 7.87 -3.33 9.75
CA VAL A 243 8.96 -2.55 10.35
C VAL A 243 8.74 -1.04 10.28
N LYS A 244 9.46 -0.29 11.13
CA LYS A 244 9.40 1.17 11.22
C LYS A 244 9.57 1.83 9.85
N SER A 245 8.70 2.79 9.55
CA SER A 245 8.75 3.59 8.32
C SER A 245 8.18 4.99 8.55
N VAL A 246 8.41 5.89 7.59
CA VAL A 246 7.83 7.23 7.57
C VAL A 246 6.83 7.33 6.42
N ASP A 247 5.56 7.53 6.75
CA ASP A 247 4.49 7.68 5.76
C ASP A 247 4.27 9.13 5.37
N ILE A 248 4.24 9.41 4.06
CA ILE A 248 4.11 10.78 3.52
C ILE A 248 2.74 11.08 2.91
N GLY A 249 1.78 10.17 3.02
CA GLY A 249 0.41 10.41 2.56
C GLY A 249 -0.45 11.09 3.61
N ALA A 250 -1.71 11.30 3.27
CA ALA A 250 -2.69 11.90 4.16
C ALA A 250 -4.08 11.31 3.95
N TYR A 251 -4.84 11.27 5.04
CA TYR A 251 -6.24 10.85 5.04
C TYR A 251 -7.10 11.75 4.15
N ASN A 252 -8.17 11.19 3.58
CA ASN A 252 -9.14 11.92 2.74
C ASN A 252 -8.47 12.70 1.59
N THR A 253 -7.56 12.05 0.87
CA THR A 253 -6.93 12.61 -0.35
C THR A 253 -6.98 11.63 -1.53
N CYS A 254 -7.49 10.41 -1.35
CA CYS A 254 -7.47 9.41 -2.42
C CYS A 254 -8.75 9.49 -3.26
N ASN A 255 -8.64 9.77 -4.55
CA ASN A 255 -9.82 9.93 -5.41
C ASN A 255 -10.40 8.60 -5.95
N HIS A 256 -9.95 7.44 -5.45
CA HIS A 256 -10.55 6.14 -5.83
C HIS A 256 -11.97 5.97 -5.28
N ASN A 257 -12.28 6.63 -4.15
CA ASN A 257 -13.59 6.57 -3.47
C ASN A 257 -14.07 5.13 -3.23
N CYS A 258 -13.16 4.25 -2.80
CA CYS A 258 -13.51 2.90 -2.36
C CYS A 258 -14.32 2.97 -1.06
N LEU A 259 -15.50 2.36 -1.03
CA LEU A 259 -16.41 2.46 0.12
C LEU A 259 -15.85 1.81 1.39
N TYR A 260 -15.01 0.78 1.22
CA TYR A 260 -14.36 0.05 2.31
C TYR A 260 -13.08 0.73 2.85
N CYS A 261 -12.69 1.90 2.32
CA CYS A 261 -11.38 2.49 2.65
C CYS A 261 -11.38 3.17 4.02
N TYR A 262 -10.57 2.63 4.96
CA TYR A 262 -10.35 3.24 6.28
C TYR A 262 -9.70 4.63 6.20
N ALA A 263 -8.89 4.88 5.16
CA ALA A 263 -8.13 6.13 5.02
C ALA A 263 -8.90 7.25 4.31
N ASN A 264 -9.98 6.91 3.61
CA ASN A 264 -10.68 7.82 2.70
C ASN A 264 -12.19 7.73 2.93
N PHE A 265 -12.63 8.31 4.04
CA PHE A 265 -13.95 8.06 4.62
C PHE A 265 -14.94 9.22 4.46
N ASN A 266 -14.53 10.34 3.87
CA ASN A 266 -15.41 11.47 3.62
C ASN A 266 -15.16 12.06 2.22
N ARG A 267 -16.04 11.73 1.27
CA ARG A 267 -15.94 12.16 -0.14
C ARG A 267 -15.85 13.68 -0.30
N ASN A 268 -16.67 14.44 0.43
CA ASN A 268 -16.67 15.91 0.32
C ASN A 268 -15.34 16.51 0.78
N VAL A 269 -14.71 15.92 1.80
CA VAL A 269 -13.36 16.33 2.25
C VAL A 269 -12.31 15.95 1.22
N VAL A 270 -12.42 14.79 0.57
CA VAL A 270 -11.52 14.36 -0.51
C VAL A 270 -11.55 15.35 -1.66
N GLU A 271 -12.74 15.69 -2.15
CA GLU A 271 -12.92 16.65 -3.24
C GLU A 271 -12.33 18.03 -2.87
N LYS A 272 -12.59 18.52 -1.64
CA LYS A 272 -11.97 19.77 -1.14
C LYS A 272 -10.44 19.70 -1.06
N ASN A 273 -9.88 18.59 -0.60
CA ASN A 273 -8.43 18.42 -0.48
C ASN A 273 -7.74 18.28 -1.84
N LEU A 274 -8.39 17.65 -2.82
CA LEU A 274 -7.91 17.56 -4.20
C LEU A 274 -7.76 18.95 -4.83
N LEU A 275 -8.72 19.84 -4.61
CA LEU A 275 -8.65 21.24 -5.08
C LEU A 275 -7.52 22.04 -4.42
N LYS A 276 -7.10 21.64 -3.22
CA LYS A 276 -5.98 22.25 -2.48
C LYS A 276 -4.63 21.61 -2.82
N HIS A 277 -4.57 20.64 -3.73
CA HIS A 277 -3.32 20.04 -4.15
C HIS A 277 -2.57 21.00 -5.08
N ASP A 278 -1.30 21.24 -4.78
CA ASP A 278 -0.37 21.89 -5.70
C ASP A 278 0.88 21.03 -5.82
N LYS A 279 1.21 20.62 -7.05
CA LYS A 279 2.41 19.82 -7.35
C LYS A 279 3.71 20.51 -6.94
N LYS A 280 3.73 21.84 -6.83
CA LYS A 280 4.88 22.64 -6.40
C LYS A 280 4.91 22.84 -4.88
N SER A 281 3.80 22.68 -4.16
CA SER A 281 3.76 22.82 -2.70
C SER A 281 4.51 21.69 -2.00
N PRO A 282 5.36 21.94 -1.00
CA PRO A 282 6.07 20.89 -0.27
C PRO A 282 5.14 19.98 0.55
N LEU A 283 3.86 20.36 0.71
CA LEU A 283 2.80 19.56 1.31
C LEU A 283 2.04 18.77 0.24
N LEU A 284 1.47 17.61 0.61
CA LEU A 284 0.60 16.86 -0.30
C LEU A 284 -0.66 17.65 -0.67
N PHE A 285 -1.23 18.43 0.24
CA PHE A 285 -2.34 19.34 -0.04
C PHE A 285 -2.35 20.49 0.97
N GLY A 286 -3.00 21.59 0.59
CA GLY A 286 -3.06 22.79 1.41
C GLY A 286 -1.77 23.63 1.34
N LYS A 287 -1.72 24.66 2.18
CA LYS A 287 -0.61 25.59 2.30
C LYS A 287 -0.08 25.57 3.73
N LEU A 288 1.11 26.16 3.88
CA LEU A 288 1.63 26.51 5.19
C LEU A 288 0.99 27.81 5.64
N ASP A 289 0.53 27.82 6.88
CA ASP A 289 0.05 28.99 7.61
C ASP A 289 1.14 29.35 8.63
N ARG A 290 1.44 30.65 8.83
CA ARG A 290 2.66 31.12 9.52
C ARG A 290 2.87 30.59 10.95
N ASP A 291 1.86 30.00 11.57
CA ASP A 291 1.84 29.54 12.96
C ASP A 291 2.30 28.07 13.14
N GLU A 292 2.66 27.38 12.06
CA GLU A 292 2.99 25.96 12.12
C GLU A 292 4.45 25.72 12.54
N LYS A 293 4.64 24.76 13.45
CA LYS A 293 5.98 24.33 13.88
C LYS A 293 6.50 23.25 12.94
N ILE A 294 7.47 23.62 12.10
CA ILE A 294 8.19 22.68 11.24
C ILE A 294 9.36 22.09 12.01
N VAL A 295 9.42 20.76 12.08
CA VAL A 295 10.48 20.01 12.76
C VAL A 295 11.11 19.03 11.79
N ASP A 296 12.44 19.05 11.69
CA ASP A 296 13.19 18.04 10.95
C ASP A 296 13.05 16.68 11.63
N ARG A 297 12.52 15.71 10.88
CA ARG A 297 12.42 14.35 11.39
C ARG A 297 13.82 13.74 11.43
N LYS A 298 14.22 13.23 12.60
CA LYS A 298 15.45 12.45 12.73
C LYS A 298 15.35 11.19 11.87
N MET A 299 16.19 11.10 10.83
CA MET A 299 16.22 9.99 9.89
C MET A 299 17.65 9.45 9.76
N LYS A 300 17.80 8.13 9.77
CA LYS A 300 19.07 7.44 9.56
C LYS A 300 18.89 6.25 8.63
N SER A 301 19.91 5.95 7.83
CA SER A 301 20.00 4.67 7.10
C SER A 301 20.10 3.52 8.11
N TYR A 302 19.50 2.37 7.76
CA TYR A 302 19.63 1.09 8.47
C TYR A 302 20.74 0.22 7.87
N ARG A 303 21.34 0.63 6.75
CA ARG A 303 22.50 -0.03 6.17
C ARG A 303 23.68 0.15 7.13
N LYS A 304 24.44 -0.92 7.35
CA LYS A 304 25.77 -0.78 7.99
C LYS A 304 26.69 -0.18 6.94
N GLY A 305 27.37 0.93 7.24
CA GLY A 305 28.41 1.44 6.35
C GLY A 305 29.42 0.33 6.08
N GLN A 306 29.73 0.05 4.81
CA GLN A 306 30.92 -0.71 4.49
C GLN A 306 32.10 0.13 4.97
N ILE A 307 32.64 -0.19 6.15
CA ILE A 307 34.05 0.07 6.38
C ILE A 307 34.76 -1.02 5.61
N SER A 308 35.11 -0.74 4.37
CA SER A 308 36.18 -1.48 3.68
C SER A 308 37.46 -1.10 4.40
N PHE A 309 37.91 -1.94 5.33
CA PHE A 309 39.32 -1.93 5.69
C PHE A 309 40.08 -2.47 4.47
N LEU A 310 40.92 -1.59 3.92
CA LEU A 310 41.98 -1.92 2.96
C LEU A 310 42.86 -3.05 3.51
#